data_AF-A0A964LHE6-F1
#
_entry.id   AF-A0A964LHE6-F1
#
_cell.length_a   1.000
_cell.length_b   1.000
_cell.length_c   1.000
_cell.angle_alpha   90.00
_cell.angle_beta   90.00
_cell.angle_gamma   90.00
#
_symmetry.space_group_name_H-M   'P 1'
#
loop_
_entity.id
_entity.type
_entity.pdbx_description
1 polymer ?
#
loop_
_entity_poly.entity_id
_entity_poly.type
_entity_poly.pdbx_seq_one_letter_code
_entity_poly.pdbx_strand_id
1 'polypeptide(L)' 'MIQLKKHIEALAAKEGYTVSQFLVSAAGEKLAVVLTMDYLRREASAGRREDFEKYLAAVPNVAPPENDRIG' A
#
# COMPACT_ATOMS: atom_id res chain seq x y z
N MET A 1 -22.53 5.87 20.96
CA MET A 1 -22.78 6.52 19.64
C MET A 1 -22.62 8.04 19.66
N ILE A 2 -23.18 8.77 20.62
CA ILE A 2 -23.10 10.26 20.68
C ILE A 2 -21.65 10.78 20.76
N GLN A 3 -20.75 10.06 21.46
CA GLN A 3 -19.35 10.47 21.61
C GLN A 3 -18.52 10.40 20.31
N LEU A 4 -18.83 9.43 19.44
CA LEU A 4 -18.14 9.25 18.16
C LEU A 4 -18.53 10.37 17.18
N LYS A 5 -19.82 10.71 17.11
CA LYS A 5 -20.32 11.82 16.29
C LYS A 5 -19.64 13.14 16.68
N LYS A 6 -19.55 13.43 17.99
CA LYS A 6 -18.87 14.63 18.50
C LYS A 6 -17.37 14.67 18.14
N HIS A 7 -16.68 13.54 18.18
CA HIS A 7 -15.29 13.46 17.75
C HIS A 7 -15.13 13.71 16.25
N ILE A 8 -16.00 13.12 15.43
CA ILE A 8 -15.99 13.33 13.97
C ILE A 8 -16.24 14.81 13.64
N GLU A 9 -17.18 15.44 14.33
CA GLU A 9 -17.48 16.88 14.17
C GLU A 9 -16.28 17.75 14.55
N ALA A 10 -15.62 17.46 15.68
CA ALA A 10 -14.45 18.21 16.13
C ALA A 10 -13.25 18.06 15.17
N LEU A 11 -13.01 16.85 14.66
CA LEU A 11 -11.96 16.57 13.68
C LEU A 11 -12.26 17.24 12.33
N ALA A 12 -13.49 17.14 11.83
CA ALA A 12 -13.89 17.80 10.59
C ALA A 12 -13.71 19.32 10.69
N ALA A 13 -14.15 19.93 11.79
CA ALA A 13 -13.98 21.36 12.04
C ALA A 13 -12.50 21.78 12.12
N LYS A 14 -11.65 20.97 12.77
CA LYS A 14 -10.21 21.23 12.87
C LYS A 14 -9.52 21.26 11.51
N GLU A 15 -9.94 20.39 10.59
CA GLU A 15 -9.38 20.25 9.24
C GLU A 15 -10.08 21.15 8.20
N GLY A 16 -11.08 21.95 8.62
CA GLY A 16 -11.82 22.84 7.71
C GLY A 16 -12.80 22.13 6.76
N TYR A 17 -13.19 20.89 7.07
CA TYR A 17 -14.12 20.07 6.29
C TYR A 17 -15.52 20.00 6.92
N THR A 18 -16.53 19.74 6.09
CA THR A 18 -17.83 19.26 6.59
C THR A 18 -17.70 17.81 7.07
N VAL A 19 -18.60 17.37 7.96
CA VAL A 19 -18.65 15.97 8.43
C VAL A 19 -18.74 14.98 7.26
N SER A 20 -19.52 15.29 6.22
CA SER A 20 -19.64 14.43 5.05
C SER A 20 -18.33 14.33 4.26
N GLN A 21 -17.62 15.44 4.06
CA GLN A 21 -16.31 15.43 3.39
C GLN A 21 -15.28 14.65 4.20
N PHE A 22 -15.26 14.84 5.52
CA PHE A 22 -14.38 14.10 6.42
C PHE A 22 -14.64 12.59 6.35
N LEU A 23 -15.92 12.16 6.38
CA LEU A 23 -16.29 10.75 6.26
C LEU A 23 -15.89 10.16 4.92
N VAL A 24 -16.06 10.90 3.82
CA VAL A 24 -15.64 10.46 2.48
C VAL A 24 -14.13 10.31 2.40
N SER A 25 -13.35 11.24 2.95
CA SER A 25 -11.88 11.14 3.00
C SER A 25 -11.43 9.92 3.80
N ALA A 26 -11.94 9.78 5.03
CA ALA A 26 -11.61 8.66 5.90
C ALA A 26 -12.01 7.30 5.30
N ALA A 27 -13.15 7.23 4.59
CA ALA A 27 -13.56 6.05 3.87
C ALA A 27 -12.62 5.75 2.69
N GLY A 28 -12.21 6.77 1.93
CA GLY A 28 -11.24 6.65 0.84
C GLY A 28 -9.88 6.13 1.31
N GLU A 29 -9.34 6.70 2.38
CA GLU A 29 -8.09 6.26 3.01
C GLU A 29 -8.17 4.79 3.47
N LYS A 30 -9.27 4.42 4.13
CA LYS A 30 -9.47 3.04 4.60
C LYS A 30 -9.64 2.06 3.43
N LEU A 31 -10.36 2.46 2.38
CA LEU A 31 -10.49 1.66 1.16
C LEU A 31 -9.16 1.47 0.45
N ALA A 32 -8.32 2.51 0.35
CA ALA A 32 -6.99 2.39 -0.23
C ALA A 32 -6.16 1.33 0.51
N VAL A 33 -6.14 1.39 1.84
CA VAL A 33 -5.43 0.38 2.66
C VAL A 33 -6.00 -1.02 2.46
N VAL A 34 -7.32 -1.19 2.52
CA VAL A 34 -7.96 -2.51 2.38
C VAL A 34 -7.70 -3.10 0.99
N LEU A 35 -7.91 -2.32 -0.07
CA LEU A 35 -7.71 -2.77 -1.44
C LEU A 35 -6.23 -3.09 -1.72
N THR A 36 -5.28 -2.32 -1.18
CA THR A 36 -3.85 -2.62 -1.27
C THR A 36 -3.49 -3.91 -0.54
N MET A 37 -4.07 -4.17 0.64
CA MET A 37 -3.83 -5.42 1.37
C MET A 37 -4.39 -6.64 0.64
N ASP A 38 -5.60 -6.54 0.08
CA ASP A 38 -6.21 -7.64 -0.66
C ASP A 38 -5.45 -7.91 -1.96
N TYR A 39 -4.99 -6.86 -2.65
CA TYR A 39 -4.06 -7.00 -3.77
C TYR A 39 -2.79 -7.76 -3.39
N LEU A 40 -2.08 -7.31 -2.34
CA LEU A 40 -0.83 -7.94 -1.91
C LEU A 40 -1.03 -9.40 -1.46
N ARG A 41 -2.13 -9.71 -0.78
CA ARG A 41 -2.47 -11.10 -0.40
C ARG A 41 -2.71 -11.99 -1.62
N ARG A 42 -3.41 -11.47 -2.63
CA ARG A 42 -3.67 -12.20 -3.88
C ARG A 42 -2.39 -12.45 -4.66
N GLU A 43 -1.52 -11.45 -4.81
CA GLU A 43 -0.24 -11.62 -5.49
C GLU A 43 0.67 -12.60 -4.71
N ALA A 44 0.68 -12.51 -3.37
CA ALA A 44 1.45 -13.42 -2.53
C ALA A 44 0.97 -14.87 -2.62
N SER A 45 -0.34 -15.12 -2.73
CA SER A 45 -0.87 -16.48 -2.87
C SER A 45 -0.61 -17.09 -4.26
N ALA A 46 -0.46 -16.25 -5.28
CA ALA A 46 -0.06 -16.68 -6.62
C ALA A 46 1.45 -16.93 -6.75
N GLY A 47 2.26 -16.34 -5.87
CA GLY A 47 3.71 -16.47 -5.87
C GLY A 47 4.20 -17.86 -5.48
N ARG A 48 5.06 -18.46 -6.31
CA ARG A 48 5.79 -19.70 -5.98
C ARG A 48 7.26 -19.39 -5.79
N ARG A 49 7.76 -19.66 -4.58
CA ARG A 49 9.16 -19.38 -4.21
C ARG A 49 10.16 -20.12 -5.09
N GLU A 50 9.88 -21.38 -5.40
CA GLU A 50 10.71 -22.23 -6.26
C GLU A 50 10.88 -21.67 -7.68
N ASP A 51 9.79 -21.16 -8.29
CA ASP A 51 9.82 -20.57 -9.63
C ASP A 51 10.64 -19.28 -9.63
N PHE A 52 10.49 -18.48 -8.57
CA PHE A 52 11.26 -17.26 -8.38
C PHE A 52 12.76 -17.54 -8.23
N GLU A 53 13.13 -18.48 -7.38
CA GLU A 53 14.54 -18.88 -7.18
C GLU A 53 15.13 -19.49 -8.46
N LYS A 54 14.36 -20.33 -9.18
CA LYS A 54 14.75 -20.90 -10.46
C LYS A 54 15.01 -19.81 -11.51
N TYR A 55 14.15 -18.79 -11.58
CA TYR A 55 14.34 -17.65 -12.47
C TYR A 55 15.60 -16.85 -12.11
N LEU A 56 15.83 -16.56 -10.82
CA LEU A 56 17.02 -15.85 -10.38
C LEU A 56 18.31 -16.64 -10.63
N ALA A 57 18.27 -17.97 -10.50
CA ALA A 57 19.43 -18.82 -10.79
C ALA A 57 19.85 -18.82 -12.27
N ALA A 58 18.95 -18.39 -13.18
CA ALA A 58 19.29 -18.22 -14.59
C ALA A 58 20.12 -16.95 -14.87
N VAL A 59 20.23 -16.03 -13.90
CA VAL A 59 21.06 -14.83 -14.04
C VAL A 59 22.54 -15.24 -13.96
N PRO A 60 23.35 -14.95 -14.99
CA PRO A 60 24.77 -15.27 -14.97
C PRO A 60 25.50 -14.50 -13.86
N ASN A 61 26.31 -15.19 -13.07
CA ASN A 61 27.18 -14.57 -12.07
C ASN A 61 28.43 -13.99 -12.75
N VAL A 62 28.27 -12.86 -13.45
CA VAL A 62 29.34 -12.15 -14.16
C VAL A 62 29.48 -10.72 -13.64
N ALA A 63 30.67 -10.14 -13.80
CA ALA A 63 30.88 -8.74 -13.42
C ALA A 63 29.95 -7.80 -14.20
N PRO A 64 29.43 -6.73 -13.56
CA PRO A 64 28.62 -5.75 -14.25
C PRO A 64 29.43 -5.06 -15.37
N PRO A 65 28.76 -4.65 -16.46
CA PRO A 65 29.35 -3.80 -17.49
C PRO A 65 29.98 -2.52 -16.90
N GLU A 66 30.97 -1.95 -17.58
CA GLU A 66 31.70 -0.76 -17.10
C GLU A 66 30.76 0.42 -16.77
N ASN A 67 29.71 0.60 -17.57
CA ASN A 67 28.70 1.65 -17.41
C ASN A 67 27.69 1.40 -16.28
N ASP A 68 27.65 0.19 -15.71
CA ASP A 68 26.80 -0.20 -14.59
C ASP A 68 27.58 -0.30 -13.27
N ARG A 69 28.90 -0.04 -13.30
CA ARG A 69 29.71 0.03 -12.08
C ARG A 69 29.34 1.29 -11.30
N ILE A 70 28.90 1.09 -10.07
CA ILE A 70 28.83 2.19 -9.09
C ILE A 70 30.27 2.43 -8.64
N GLY A 71 30.88 3.49 -9.17
CA GLY A 71 32.22 3.94 -8.78
C GLY A 71 32.28 4.44 -7.34
#